data_AF-A0A9C9F978-F1
#
_entry.id   AF-A0A9C9F978-F1
#
_cell.length_a   1.000
_cell.length_b   1.000
_cell.length_c   1.000
_cell.angle_alpha   90.00
_cell.angle_beta   90.00
_cell.angle_gamma   90.00
#
_symmetry.space_group_name_H-M   'P 1'
#
loop_
_entity.id
_entity.type
_entity.pdbx_description
1 polymer ?
#
loop_
_entity_poly.entity_id
_entity_poly.type
_entity_poly.pdbx_seq_one_letter_code
_entity_poly.pdbx_strand_id
1 'polypeptide(L)'
;MRNRNGFTFVEILVVMLILSIGLFVLVPRLAPRILEPMSPLKKMVDSVITKALKKAGESGRAEEITFIMGSGSFRMEDEEFKLPDGLTVLDAMVNDKRADKLSVTVKAYPAGIIDYFELTL
;
A
#
# COMPACT_ATOMS: atom_id res chain seq x y z
N MET A 1 -38.35 -45.45 -22.08
CA MET A 1 -37.07 -44.86 -21.65
C MET A 1 -37.37 -43.65 -20.79
N ARG A 2 -37.12 -43.74 -19.49
CA ARG A 2 -37.66 -42.86 -18.44
C ARG A 2 -36.80 -41.59 -18.34
N ASN A 3 -37.43 -40.41 -18.42
CA ASN A 3 -36.84 -39.06 -18.38
C ASN A 3 -35.65 -38.92 -17.41
N ARG A 4 -34.42 -38.98 -17.92
CA ARG A 4 -33.20 -38.64 -17.17
C ARG A 4 -32.86 -37.14 -17.23
N ASN A 5 -33.41 -36.41 -18.21
CA ASN A 5 -33.02 -35.02 -18.50
C ASN A 5 -33.60 -34.00 -17.50
N GLY A 6 -34.76 -34.28 -16.90
CA GLY A 6 -35.37 -33.40 -15.89
C GLY A 6 -34.62 -33.40 -14.55
N PHE A 7 -33.97 -34.52 -14.21
CA PHE A 7 -33.17 -34.64 -12.99
C PHE A 7 -31.90 -33.80 -13.07
N THR A 8 -31.20 -33.82 -14.21
CA THR A 8 -29.98 -33.04 -14.46
C THR A 8 -30.24 -31.53 -14.50
N PHE A 9 -31.40 -31.10 -15.03
CA PHE A 9 -31.74 -29.67 -15.10
C PHE A 9 -31.96 -29.07 -13.71
N VAL A 10 -32.70 -29.77 -12.85
CA VAL A 10 -32.95 -29.33 -11.46
C VAL A 10 -31.65 -29.27 -10.66
N GLU A 11 -30.76 -30.24 -10.85
CA GLU A 11 -29.47 -30.29 -10.17
C GLU A 11 -28.58 -29.09 -10.55
N ILE A 12 -28.50 -28.74 -11.84
CA ILE A 12 -27.77 -27.55 -12.30
C ILE A 12 -28.38 -26.27 -11.71
N LEU A 13 -29.70 -26.19 -11.62
CA LEU A 13 -30.40 -25.03 -11.07
C LEU A 13 -30.10 -24.85 -9.58
N VAL A 14 -30.08 -25.96 -8.82
CA VAL A 14 -29.70 -25.95 -7.41
C VAL A 14 -28.23 -25.56 -7.22
N VAL A 15 -27.32 -26.08 -8.05
CA VAL A 15 -25.89 -25.70 -8.02
C VAL A 15 -25.72 -24.21 -8.30
N MET A 16 -26.39 -23.68 -9.32
CA MET A 16 -26.35 -22.25 -9.65
C MET A 16 -26.92 -21.38 -8.53
N LEU A 17 -27.97 -21.83 -7.85
CA LEU A 17 -28.54 -21.14 -6.70
C LEU A 17 -27.53 -21.07 -5.54
N ILE A 18 -26.88 -22.20 -5.22
CA ILE A 18 -25.87 -22.27 -4.14
C ILE A 18 -24.66 -21.38 -4.47
N LEU A 19 -24.16 -21.41 -5.72
CA LEU A 19 -23.08 -20.55 -6.17
C LEU A 19 -23.44 -19.07 -6.09
N SER A 20 -24.68 -18.72 -6.47
CA SER A 20 -25.17 -17.33 -6.43
C SER A 20 -25.24 -16.80 -5.00
N ILE A 21 -25.72 -17.61 -4.06
CA ILE A 21 -25.76 -17.26 -2.63
C ILE A 21 -24.33 -17.11 -2.09
N GLY A 22 -23.43 -18.04 -2.44
CA GLY A 22 -22.02 -17.96 -2.06
C GLY A 22 -21.35 -16.67 -2.55
N LEU A 23 -21.57 -16.31 -3.82
CA LEU A 23 -21.03 -15.08 -4.41
C LEU A 23 -21.61 -13.83 -3.73
N PHE A 24 -22.93 -13.79 -3.49
CA PHE A 24 -23.60 -12.66 -2.83
C PHE A 24 -23.14 -12.43 -1.39
N VAL A 25 -22.71 -13.49 -0.69
CA VAL A 25 -22.18 -13.37 0.67
C VAL A 25 -20.70 -12.98 0.67
N LEU A 26 -19.92 -13.48 -0.30
CA LEU A 26 -18.48 -13.25 -0.36
C LEU A 26 -18.13 -11.87 -0.93
N VAL A 27 -18.81 -11.44 -1.99
CA VAL A 27 -18.48 -10.21 -2.73
C VAL A 27 -18.57 -8.95 -1.84
N PRO A 28 -19.63 -8.72 -1.04
CA PRO A 28 -19.69 -7.54 -0.17
C PRO A 28 -18.62 -7.53 0.92
N ARG A 29 -18.09 -8.69 1.32
CA ARG A 29 -17.02 -8.80 2.32
C ARG A 29 -15.63 -8.54 1.73
N LEU A 30 -15.45 -8.81 0.44
CA LEU A 30 -14.18 -8.60 -0.27
C LEU A 30 -14.10 -7.22 -0.93
N ALA A 31 -15.23 -6.69 -1.41
CA ALA A 31 -15.34 -5.37 -2.04
C ALA A 31 -14.67 -4.23 -1.25
N PRO A 32 -14.89 -4.04 0.06
CA PRO A 32 -14.27 -2.94 0.79
C PRO A 32 -12.74 -3.04 0.85
N ARG A 33 -12.16 -4.24 0.89
CA ARG A 33 -10.68 -4.43 0.88
C ARG A 33 -10.04 -4.11 -0.47
N ILE A 34 -10.80 -4.25 -1.56
CA ILE A 34 -10.33 -4.01 -2.93
C ILE A 34 -10.59 -2.54 -3.34
N LEU A 35 -11.65 -1.94 -2.78
CA LEU A 35 -12.14 -0.61 -3.15
C LEU A 35 -11.74 0.48 -2.17
N GLU A 36 -10.98 0.19 -1.10
CA GLU A 36 -10.42 1.24 -0.24
C GLU A 36 -9.64 2.22 -1.13
N PRO A 37 -10.15 3.44 -1.33
CA PRO A 37 -9.50 4.39 -2.21
C PRO A 37 -8.14 4.67 -1.59
N MET A 38 -7.09 4.27 -2.31
CA MET A 38 -5.72 4.47 -1.87
C MET A 38 -5.57 5.94 -1.50
N SER A 39 -5.29 6.21 -0.21
CA SER A 39 -5.26 7.56 0.33
C SER A 39 -4.27 8.41 -0.47
N PRO A 40 -4.51 9.73 -0.65
CA PRO A 40 -3.58 10.62 -1.33
C PRO A 40 -2.15 10.52 -0.76
N LEU A 41 -2.05 10.36 0.57
CA LEU A 41 -0.80 10.11 1.27
C LEU A 41 -0.12 8.82 0.80
N LYS A 42 -0.84 7.69 0.78
CA LYS A 42 -0.27 6.41 0.35
C LYS A 42 0.22 6.46 -1.09
N LYS A 43 -0.58 7.03 -2.01
CA LYS A 43 -0.16 7.22 -3.41
C LYS A 43 1.13 8.03 -3.52
N MET A 44 1.23 9.11 -2.77
CA MET A 44 2.39 9.99 -2.80
C MET A 44 3.63 9.29 -2.23
N VAL A 45 3.51 8.63 -1.07
CA VAL A 45 4.62 7.89 -0.43
C VAL A 45 5.07 6.74 -1.33
N ASP A 46 4.14 5.95 -1.87
CA ASP A 46 4.45 4.86 -2.81
C ASP A 46 5.17 5.38 -4.07
N SER A 47 4.77 6.54 -4.60
CA SER A 47 5.44 7.17 -5.75
C SER A 47 6.87 7.58 -5.43
N VAL A 48 7.13 8.12 -4.23
CA VAL A 48 8.47 8.54 -3.81
C VAL A 48 9.36 7.32 -3.57
N ILE A 49 8.85 6.30 -2.87
CA ILE A 49 9.58 5.04 -2.66
C ILE A 49 9.95 4.41 -3.99
N THR A 50 9.00 4.34 -4.93
CA THR A 50 9.25 3.80 -6.27
C THR A 50 10.33 4.58 -7.01
N LYS A 51 10.31 5.92 -6.92
CA LYS A 51 11.32 6.79 -7.50
C LYS A 51 12.70 6.54 -6.88
N ALA A 52 12.78 6.47 -5.55
CA ALA A 52 14.01 6.22 -4.81
C ALA A 52 14.62 4.84 -5.14
N LEU A 53 13.80 3.78 -5.18
CA LEU A 53 14.26 2.42 -5.53
C LEU A 53 14.75 2.34 -6.98
N LYS A 54 14.04 2.94 -7.92
CA LYS A 54 14.46 2.99 -9.32
C LYS A 54 15.82 3.68 -9.44
N LYS A 55 15.96 4.84 -8.79
CA LYS A 55 17.20 5.62 -8.84
C LYS A 55 18.36 4.90 -8.15
N ALA A 56 18.12 4.25 -7.01
CA ALA A 56 19.12 3.43 -6.34
C ALA A 56 19.61 2.27 -7.24
N GLY A 57 18.70 1.64 -7.98
CA GLY A 57 19.03 0.61 -8.97
C GLY A 57 19.87 1.15 -10.13
N GLU A 58 19.58 2.36 -10.61
CA GLU A 58 20.32 3.02 -11.69
C GLU A 58 21.69 3.54 -11.26
N SER A 59 21.78 4.14 -10.06
CA SER A 59 23.00 4.77 -9.54
C SER A 59 23.96 3.76 -8.88
N GLY A 60 23.45 2.57 -8.51
CA GLY A 60 24.18 1.58 -7.72
C GLY A 60 24.48 2.04 -6.29
N ARG A 61 23.85 3.13 -5.83
CA ARG A 61 24.02 3.70 -4.49
C ARG A 61 22.68 3.73 -3.76
N ALA A 62 22.74 3.76 -2.43
CA ALA A 62 21.53 3.93 -1.65
C ALA A 62 21.01 5.38 -1.79
N GLU A 63 19.71 5.51 -2.00
CA GLU A 63 19.02 6.80 -2.05
C GLU A 63 18.39 7.10 -0.69
N GLU A 64 18.47 8.36 -0.27
CA GLU A 64 18.06 8.79 1.06
C GLU A 64 16.78 9.63 1.00
N ILE A 65 15.76 9.19 1.74
CA ILE A 65 14.53 9.93 1.96
C ILE A 65 14.58 10.49 3.37
N THR A 66 14.55 11.81 3.51
CA THR A 66 14.67 12.49 4.81
C THR A 66 13.36 13.13 5.20
N PHE A 67 12.76 12.66 6.29
CA PHE A 67 11.58 13.27 6.89
C PHE A 67 12.00 14.24 8.00
N ILE A 68 11.34 15.38 8.09
CA ILE A 68 11.63 16.41 9.09
C ILE A 68 10.50 16.40 10.12
N MET A 69 10.86 16.19 11.38
CA MET A 69 9.93 16.17 12.50
C MET A 69 9.27 17.55 12.66
N GLY A 70 7.96 17.56 12.86
CA GLY A 70 7.13 18.76 12.91
C GLY A 70 6.94 19.46 11.56
N SER A 71 7.52 18.95 10.47
CA SER A 71 7.33 19.49 9.13
C SER A 71 6.21 18.78 8.40
N GLY A 72 5.49 19.53 7.58
CA GLY A 72 4.58 19.01 6.56
C GLY A 72 5.31 18.69 5.25
N SER A 73 6.62 18.46 5.29
CA SER A 73 7.42 18.13 4.12
C SER A 73 8.52 17.11 4.43
N PHE A 74 8.93 16.40 3.39
CA PHE A 74 10.09 15.53 3.40
C PHE A 74 10.89 15.74 2.11
N ARG A 75 12.15 15.32 2.14
CA ARG A 75 13.11 15.58 1.06
C ARG A 75 13.63 14.27 0.50
N MET A 76 13.82 14.25 -0.80
CA MET A 76 14.59 13.22 -1.49
C MET A 76 15.51 13.96 -2.45
N GLU A 77 16.82 13.83 -2.23
CA GLU A 77 17.83 14.59 -2.99
C GLU A 77 17.61 16.11 -2.90
N ASP A 78 17.52 16.79 -4.05
CA ASP A 78 17.27 18.22 -4.18
C ASP A 78 15.77 18.56 -4.30
N GLU A 79 14.90 17.56 -4.22
CA GLU A 79 13.44 17.74 -4.29
C GLU A 79 12.80 17.73 -2.90
N GLU A 80 11.86 18.65 -2.68
CA GLU A 80 11.03 18.72 -1.49
C GLU A 80 9.59 18.35 -1.83
N PHE A 81 9.02 17.44 -1.06
CA PHE A 81 7.66 16.94 -1.20
C PHE A 81 6.84 17.37 0.00
N LYS A 82 5.61 17.84 -0.23
CA LYS A 82 4.69 18.25 0.83
C LYS A 82 3.70 17.15 1.16
N LEU A 83 3.52 16.88 2.44
CA LEU A 83 2.46 16.02 2.95
C LEU A 83 1.08 16.63 2.62
N PRO A 84 0.10 15.80 2.23
CA PRO A 84 -1.24 16.28 1.95
C PRO A 84 -1.94 16.77 3.22
N ASP A 85 -2.98 17.58 3.04
CA ASP A 85 -3.94 17.95 4.09
C ASP A 85 -3.33 18.66 5.31
N GLY A 86 -2.16 19.28 5.16
CA GLY A 86 -1.47 19.98 6.25
C GLY A 86 -0.93 19.05 7.35
N LEU A 87 -0.86 17.74 7.07
CA LEU A 87 -0.27 16.75 7.95
C LEU A 87 1.21 17.06 8.22
N THR A 88 1.70 16.71 9.41
CA THR A 88 3.07 16.96 9.84
C THR A 88 3.65 15.74 10.51
N VAL A 89 4.94 15.45 10.34
CA VAL A 89 5.53 14.27 10.99
C VAL A 89 5.66 14.48 12.50
N LEU A 90 4.85 13.79 13.30
CA LEU A 90 4.85 13.89 14.76
C LEU A 90 5.84 12.93 15.42
N ASP A 91 5.94 11.71 14.88
CA ASP A 91 6.86 10.68 15.35
C ASP A 91 7.35 9.83 14.18
N ALA A 92 8.50 9.20 14.33
CA ALA A 92 9.03 8.29 13.34
C ALA A 92 9.79 7.13 13.96
N MET A 93 9.63 5.95 13.40
CA MET A 93 10.44 4.76 13.69
C MET A 93 11.12 4.29 12.42
N VAL A 94 12.40 3.92 12.51
CA VAL A 94 13.15 3.31 11.42
C VAL A 94 13.87 2.08 11.95
N ASN A 95 13.64 0.92 11.33
CA ASN A 95 14.21 -0.36 11.72
C ASN A 95 14.04 -0.60 13.25
N ASP A 96 12.81 -0.43 13.73
CA ASP A 96 12.39 -0.59 15.14
C ASP A 96 13.02 0.38 16.15
N LYS A 97 13.71 1.42 15.66
CA LYS A 97 14.29 2.48 16.49
C LYS A 97 13.52 3.77 16.30
N ARG A 98 13.06 4.34 17.40
CA ARG A 98 12.45 5.67 17.41
C ARG A 98 13.49 6.71 16.99
N ALA A 99 13.06 7.68 16.18
CA ALA A 99 13.89 8.78 15.76
C ALA A 99 14.01 9.81 16.88
N ASP A 100 15.19 9.91 17.48
CA ASP A 100 15.47 10.92 18.52
C ASP A 100 15.89 12.29 17.94
N LYS A 101 16.02 12.39 16.61
CA LYS A 101 16.54 13.56 15.90
C LYS A 101 15.42 14.35 15.24
N LEU A 102 15.65 15.65 15.03
CA LEU A 102 14.78 16.55 14.26
C LEU A 102 14.54 16.09 12.81
N SER A 103 15.38 15.21 12.29
CA SER A 103 15.17 14.57 11.01
C SER A 103 15.48 13.07 11.10
N VAL A 104 14.75 12.30 10.30
CA VAL A 104 14.92 10.86 10.17
C VAL A 104 15.16 10.52 8.71
N THR A 105 16.12 9.64 8.47
CA THR A 105 16.53 9.23 7.12
C THR A 105 16.20 7.76 6.91
N VAL A 106 15.49 7.48 5.83
CA VAL A 106 15.14 6.13 5.35
C VAL A 106 15.93 5.88 4.08
N LYS A 107 16.56 4.70 3.97
CA LYS A 107 17.38 4.37 2.80
C LYS A 107 16.69 3.37 1.88
N ALA A 108 16.65 3.70 0.60
CA ALA A 108 16.29 2.79 -0.48
C ALA A 108 17.57 2.24 -1.12
N TYR A 109 17.71 0.91 -1.18
CA TYR A 109 18.94 0.25 -1.61
C TYR A 109 18.83 -0.28 -3.05
N PRO A 110 19.94 -0.39 -3.79
CA PRO A 110 19.96 -0.91 -5.16
C PRO A 110 19.40 -2.34 -5.31
N ALA A 111 19.39 -3.11 -4.22
CA ALA A 111 18.82 -4.46 -4.18
C ALA A 111 17.27 -4.49 -4.23
N GLY A 112 16.61 -3.33 -4.36
CA GLY A 112 15.14 -3.25 -4.39
C GLY A 112 14.48 -3.32 -3.02
N ILE A 113 15.26 -3.14 -1.96
CA ILE A 113 14.79 -3.12 -0.57
C ILE A 113 14.87 -1.71 0.00
N ILE A 114 14.05 -1.41 1.00
CA ILE A 114 14.04 -0.14 1.73
C ILE A 114 14.08 -0.43 3.23
N ASP A 115 14.67 0.48 4.01
CA ASP A 115 14.57 0.41 5.47
C ASP A 115 13.09 0.33 5.89
N TYR A 116 12.80 -0.45 6.92
CA TYR A 116 11.48 -0.45 7.51
C TYR A 116 11.25 0.89 8.22
N PHE A 117 10.11 1.53 8.00
CA PHE A 117 9.79 2.78 8.67
C PHE A 117 8.30 2.92 8.96
N GLU A 118 8.01 3.60 10.07
CA GLU A 118 6.67 4.01 10.47
C GLU A 118 6.67 5.51 10.76
N LEU A 119 5.65 6.22 10.27
CA LEU A 119 5.47 7.65 10.52
C LEU A 119 4.14 7.85 11.23
N THR A 120 4.17 8.61 12.32
CA THR A 120 2.98 9.18 12.93
C THR A 120 2.83 10.60 12.42
N LEU A 121 1.64 10.93 11.89
CA LEU A 121 1.33 12.22 11.27
C LEU A 121 0.28 13.01 12.06
#